data_AF-A0A6P7J0M7-F1
#
_entry.id   AF-A0A6P7J0M7-F1
#
_cell.length_a   1.000
_cell.length_b   1.000
_cell.length_c   1.000
_cell.angle_alpha   90.00
_cell.angle_beta   90.00
_cell.angle_gamma   90.00
#
_symmetry.space_group_name_H-M   'P 1'
#
loop_
_entity.id
_entity.type
_entity.pdbx_description
1 polymer ?
#
loop_
_entity_poly.entity_id
_entity_poly.type
_entity_poly.pdbx_seq_one_letter_code
_entity_poly.pdbx_strand_id
1 'polypeptide(L)'
;MEDVVLHYKPGSADVTSSLLERTEKLLEPFPCRTPPVFTPWFPGSATERRLPIRPAKPAPVILSSDELPGSNTQQQLAAVTKPPSCAEIAPETPQKNKDPVFVSETPDQVLPVRESRRPTAEKRPQEDRDVSAVKRSWSVFTQRGVLLQSSQSPSTQFDDVVSIHRLHLRQRAKWVISEQNCGVARDMEQVWRTLSRSVQSSRLPTCNANIQRERAEIWVFCDVLYCEQVGRVLKEELQLSGRISLSVHRLGNIFSM
;
A
#
# COMPACT_ATOMS: atom_id res chain seq x y z
N MET A 1 21.34 39.74 -15.70
CA MET A 1 20.19 39.36 -14.86
C MET A 1 19.27 38.55 -15.73
N GLU A 2 18.76 37.43 -15.23
CA GLU A 2 17.74 36.66 -15.95
C GLU A 2 16.38 37.30 -15.69
N ASP A 3 15.59 37.49 -16.75
CA ASP A 3 14.23 38.01 -16.61
C ASP A 3 13.31 36.91 -16.07
N VAL A 4 12.65 37.17 -14.93
CA VAL A 4 11.75 36.21 -14.27
C VAL A 4 10.30 36.64 -14.49
N VAL A 5 9.49 35.75 -15.07
CA VAL A 5 8.04 35.96 -15.24
C VAL A 5 7.26 35.16 -14.20
N LEU A 6 6.52 35.86 -13.35
CA LEU A 6 5.75 35.30 -12.24
C LEU A 6 4.27 35.12 -12.62
N HIS A 7 3.84 33.87 -12.80
CA HIS A 7 2.44 33.54 -13.06
C HIS A 7 1.70 33.24 -11.75
N TYR A 8 0.57 33.92 -11.50
CA TYR A 8 -0.25 33.72 -10.31
C TYR A 8 -1.75 33.70 -10.64
N LYS A 9 -2.57 33.19 -9.72
CA LYS A 9 -4.02 33.03 -9.91
C LYS A 9 -4.76 34.36 -9.66
N PRO A 10 -5.73 34.76 -10.51
CA PRO A 10 -6.57 35.95 -10.28
C PRO A 10 -7.41 35.81 -9.01
N GLY A 11 -7.55 36.91 -8.24
CA GLY A 11 -8.35 36.97 -7.00
C GLY A 11 -7.55 37.14 -5.70
N SER A 12 -6.24 37.42 -5.81
CA SER A 12 -5.29 37.51 -4.70
C SER A 12 -4.64 38.91 -4.64
N ALA A 13 -5.44 39.97 -4.62
CA ALA A 13 -5.01 41.34 -4.88
C ALA A 13 -4.08 41.94 -3.80
N ASP A 14 -4.21 41.52 -2.53
CA ASP A 14 -3.37 42.02 -1.42
C ASP A 14 -2.07 41.22 -1.20
N VAL A 15 -1.75 40.28 -2.10
CA VAL A 15 -0.69 39.29 -1.91
C VAL A 15 0.50 39.52 -2.83
N THR A 16 0.41 40.41 -3.82
CA THR A 16 1.45 40.59 -4.85
C THR A 16 2.82 40.91 -4.26
N SER A 17 2.90 41.83 -3.30
CA SER A 17 4.15 42.18 -2.59
C SER A 17 4.72 40.99 -1.81
N SER A 18 3.88 40.30 -1.03
CA SER A 18 4.28 39.10 -0.28
C SER A 18 4.70 37.93 -1.18
N LEU A 19 4.11 37.84 -2.38
CA LEU A 19 4.39 36.81 -3.35
C LEU A 19 5.73 37.08 -4.02
N LEU A 20 6.02 38.33 -4.36
CA LEU A 20 7.34 38.74 -4.84
C LEU A 20 8.45 38.45 -3.82
N GLU A 21 8.29 38.89 -2.55
CA GLU A 21 9.28 38.64 -1.49
C GLU A 21 9.52 37.13 -1.28
N ARG A 22 8.46 36.33 -1.34
CA ARG A 22 8.57 34.87 -1.24
C ARG A 22 9.26 34.25 -2.45
N THR A 23 8.99 34.77 -3.65
CA THR A 23 9.57 34.26 -4.89
C THR A 23 11.07 34.57 -4.93
N GLU A 24 11.47 35.76 -4.48
CA GLU A 24 12.86 36.15 -4.31
C GLU A 24 13.61 35.16 -3.40
N LYS A 25 13.08 34.88 -2.21
CA LYS A 25 13.63 33.89 -1.27
C LYS A 25 13.69 32.47 -1.83
N LEU A 26 12.79 32.10 -2.74
CA LEU A 26 12.79 30.77 -3.38
C LEU A 26 13.82 30.65 -4.51
N LEU A 27 14.15 31.77 -5.15
CA LEU A 27 15.16 31.84 -6.19
C LEU A 27 16.57 32.03 -5.63
N GLU A 28 16.69 32.41 -4.36
CA GLU A 28 17.98 32.46 -3.67
C GLU A 28 18.70 31.09 -3.77
N PRO A 29 19.99 31.09 -4.16
CA PRO A 29 20.78 29.89 -4.15
C PRO A 29 20.83 29.29 -2.73
N PHE A 30 20.38 28.04 -2.61
CA PHE A 30 20.46 27.29 -1.37
C PHE A 30 21.54 26.20 -1.48
N PRO A 31 22.14 25.78 -0.37
CA PRO A 31 23.14 24.73 -0.38
C PRO A 31 22.52 23.40 -0.86
N CYS A 32 22.91 22.97 -2.05
CA CYS A 32 22.57 21.66 -2.57
C CYS A 32 23.41 20.60 -1.86
N ARG A 33 22.75 19.63 -1.19
CA ARG A 33 23.45 18.44 -0.72
C ARG A 33 23.85 17.59 -1.92
N THR A 34 25.09 17.12 -1.94
CA THR A 34 25.53 16.09 -2.89
C THR A 34 24.63 14.87 -2.71
N PRO A 35 23.94 14.38 -3.77
CA PRO A 35 23.17 13.16 -3.68
C PRO A 35 24.10 12.02 -3.23
N PRO A 36 23.72 11.21 -2.21
CA PRO A 36 24.53 10.09 -1.81
C PRO A 36 24.64 9.11 -2.98
N VAL A 37 25.85 8.63 -3.25
CA VAL A 37 26.04 7.51 -4.17
C VAL A 37 25.41 6.28 -3.52
N PHE A 38 24.63 5.53 -4.29
CA PHE A 38 24.08 4.28 -3.80
C PHE A 38 25.21 3.30 -3.49
N THR A 39 25.27 2.88 -2.24
CA THR A 39 26.19 1.84 -1.76
C THR A 39 25.33 0.70 -1.22
N PRO A 40 25.42 -0.52 -1.80
CA PRO A 40 24.76 -1.68 -1.23
C PRO A 40 25.17 -1.84 0.24
N TRP A 41 24.21 -1.97 1.14
CA TRP A 41 24.50 -2.20 2.57
C TRP A 41 25.26 -3.51 2.80
N PHE A 42 25.13 -4.47 1.89
CA PHE A 42 25.83 -5.73 1.89
C PHE A 42 26.59 -5.84 0.55
N PRO A 43 27.90 -5.54 0.52
CA PRO A 43 28.67 -5.73 -0.69
C PRO A 43 28.67 -7.22 -1.04
N GLY A 44 28.33 -7.55 -2.28
CA GLY A 44 28.43 -8.91 -2.81
C GLY A 44 29.89 -9.33 -2.91
N SER A 45 30.54 -9.57 -1.77
CA SER A 45 31.90 -10.05 -1.74
C SER A 45 31.86 -11.55 -1.95
N ALA A 46 32.55 -12.03 -2.99
CA ALA A 46 32.86 -13.45 -3.19
C ALA A 46 33.63 -14.07 -1.99
N THR A 47 34.03 -13.22 -1.02
CA THR A 47 34.68 -13.57 0.25
C THR A 47 33.69 -13.90 1.37
N GLU A 48 32.42 -13.46 1.31
CA GLU A 48 31.39 -13.85 2.26
C GLU A 48 30.71 -15.15 1.80
N ARG A 49 31.16 -16.28 2.35
CA ARG A 49 30.61 -17.63 2.11
C ARG A 49 29.19 -17.84 2.65
N ARG A 50 28.37 -16.79 2.76
CA ARG A 50 26.97 -16.88 3.21
C ARG A 50 26.08 -17.14 2.01
N LEU A 51 25.90 -18.43 1.71
CA LEU A 51 24.89 -18.84 0.73
C LEU A 51 23.50 -18.47 1.27
N PRO A 52 22.64 -17.82 0.46
CA PRO A 52 21.29 -17.53 0.87
C PRO A 52 20.56 -18.85 1.15
N ILE A 53 19.90 -18.94 2.30
CA ILE A 53 19.07 -20.09 2.64
C ILE A 53 17.86 -20.08 1.70
N ARG A 54 17.71 -21.14 0.91
CA ARG A 54 16.55 -21.32 0.02
C ARG A 54 15.64 -22.44 0.56
N PRO A 55 14.31 -22.27 0.49
CA PRO A 55 13.39 -23.37 0.75
C PRO A 55 13.69 -24.56 -0.18
N ALA A 56 13.57 -25.78 0.34
CA ALA A 56 13.77 -26.99 -0.45
C ALA A 56 12.69 -27.19 -1.55
N LYS A 57 11.50 -26.63 -1.34
CA LYS A 57 10.36 -26.76 -2.25
C LYS A 57 10.08 -25.44 -2.95
N PRO A 58 9.88 -25.43 -4.28
CA PRO A 58 9.43 -24.25 -5.00
C PRO A 58 8.00 -23.88 -4.59
N ALA A 59 7.64 -22.62 -4.78
CA ALA A 59 6.26 -22.18 -4.60
C ALA A 59 5.34 -22.95 -5.57
N PRO A 60 4.12 -23.32 -5.14
CA PRO A 60 3.15 -23.96 -6.03
C PRO A 60 2.80 -23.01 -7.18
N VAL A 61 2.94 -23.51 -8.41
CA VAL A 61 2.57 -22.78 -9.62
C VAL A 61 1.08 -23.06 -9.87
N ILE A 62 0.24 -22.03 -9.74
CA ILE A 62 -1.15 -22.11 -10.16
C ILE A 62 -1.16 -21.89 -11.67
N LEU A 63 -1.31 -22.97 -12.43
CA LEU A 63 -1.59 -22.87 -13.86
C LEU A 63 -3.01 -22.30 -14.00
N SER A 64 -3.12 -21.13 -14.63
CA SER A 64 -4.41 -20.56 -15.04
C SER A 64 -5.10 -21.56 -15.97
N SER A 65 -6.23 -22.10 -15.51
CA SER A 65 -7.06 -23.06 -16.24
C SER A 65 -7.73 -22.37 -17.41
N ASP A 66 -7.02 -22.28 -18.53
CA ASP A 66 -7.59 -21.90 -19.82
C ASP A 66 -7.08 -22.83 -20.93
N GLU A 67 -6.89 -24.13 -20.62
CA GLU A 67 -6.78 -25.18 -21.64
C GLU A 67 -7.40 -26.49 -21.13
N LEU A 68 -8.70 -26.64 -21.38
CA LEU A 68 -9.34 -27.93 -21.61
C LEU A 68 -10.05 -27.84 -22.96
N PRO A 69 -9.95 -28.89 -23.78
CA PRO A 69 -11.10 -29.80 -23.77
C PRO A 69 -10.71 -31.27 -23.69
N GLY A 70 -11.46 -31.99 -22.85
CA GLY A 70 -11.85 -33.37 -23.08
C GLY A 70 -10.81 -34.45 -22.74
N SER A 71 -10.99 -35.11 -21.60
CA SER A 71 -11.36 -36.54 -21.56
C SER A 71 -11.52 -37.02 -20.11
N ASN A 72 -12.69 -37.58 -19.83
CA ASN A 72 -13.02 -38.31 -18.62
C ASN A 72 -12.04 -39.47 -18.39
N THR A 73 -11.62 -39.72 -17.14
CA THR A 73 -11.69 -41.04 -16.47
C THR A 73 -11.42 -40.89 -14.97
N GLN A 74 -12.52 -41.02 -14.20
CA GLN A 74 -12.72 -41.70 -12.92
C GLN A 74 -11.61 -41.80 -11.85
N GLN A 75 -12.02 -41.37 -10.63
CA GLN A 75 -11.83 -42.00 -9.30
C GLN A 75 -10.39 -42.00 -8.73
N GLN A 76 -10.12 -41.69 -7.46
CA GLN A 76 -10.87 -42.03 -6.25
C GLN A 76 -10.38 -41.20 -5.04
N LEU A 77 -11.31 -40.62 -4.27
CA LEU A 77 -11.09 -40.32 -2.85
C LEU A 77 -11.29 -41.62 -2.06
N ALA A 78 -10.36 -41.94 -1.16
CA ALA A 78 -10.64 -42.73 0.04
C ALA A 78 -9.68 -42.33 1.16
N ALA A 79 -10.21 -41.66 2.18
CA ALA A 79 -9.59 -41.55 3.48
C ALA A 79 -10.02 -42.75 4.33
N VAL A 80 -9.09 -43.49 4.93
CA VAL A 80 -9.33 -44.34 6.11
C VAL A 80 -8.12 -44.28 7.05
N THR A 81 -8.45 -44.34 8.33
CA THR A 81 -7.71 -43.91 9.51
C THR A 81 -7.15 -45.11 10.29
N LYS A 82 -5.91 -44.97 10.80
CA LYS A 82 -5.29 -45.51 12.05
C LYS A 82 -4.53 -46.88 12.12
N PRO A 83 -3.52 -46.99 13.04
CA PRO A 83 -2.37 -47.95 13.12
C PRO A 83 -2.59 -49.03 14.25
N PRO A 84 -1.60 -49.72 14.93
CA PRO A 84 -0.10 -49.78 14.89
C PRO A 84 0.53 -51.21 15.01
N SER A 85 1.86 -51.36 14.93
CA SER A 85 2.67 -52.35 15.74
C SER A 85 4.20 -52.28 15.45
N CYS A 86 4.98 -52.54 16.51
CA CYS A 86 6.44 -52.42 16.71
C CYS A 86 7.33 -53.44 15.97
N ALA A 87 8.60 -53.06 15.69
CA ALA A 87 9.83 -53.69 16.22
C ALA A 87 11.11 -53.05 15.62
N GLU A 88 12.14 -52.95 16.45
CA GLU A 88 13.46 -52.33 16.24
C GLU A 88 14.45 -53.17 15.40
N ILE A 89 15.61 -52.53 15.13
CA ILE A 89 17.00 -53.05 15.00
C ILE A 89 17.62 -52.99 13.59
N ALA A 90 18.62 -52.09 13.45
CA ALA A 90 19.68 -52.04 12.42
C ALA A 90 20.85 -53.00 12.83
N PRO A 91 21.91 -53.32 12.02
CA PRO A 91 22.79 -52.34 11.35
C PRO A 91 23.56 -52.81 10.07
N GLU A 92 24.41 -51.90 9.58
CA GLU A 92 25.66 -52.05 8.80
C GLU A 92 25.71 -51.88 7.25
N THR A 93 26.45 -50.82 6.89
CA THR A 93 27.12 -50.39 5.64
C THR A 93 28.28 -51.33 5.21
N PRO A 94 28.95 -51.26 4.01
CA PRO A 94 29.45 -50.00 3.40
C PRO A 94 29.71 -49.89 1.87
N GLN A 95 29.98 -48.62 1.48
CA GLN A 95 30.77 -48.12 0.32
C GLN A 95 30.18 -48.24 -1.10
N LYS A 96 30.06 -47.10 -1.82
CA LYS A 96 31.11 -46.60 -2.75
C LYS A 96 30.75 -45.23 -3.35
N ASN A 97 31.76 -44.36 -3.38
CA ASN A 97 31.81 -43.01 -3.96
C ASN A 97 31.26 -42.89 -5.39
N LYS A 98 30.67 -41.73 -5.71
CA LYS A 98 30.85 -40.99 -6.96
C LYS A 98 30.37 -39.53 -6.79
N ASP A 99 31.28 -38.60 -7.02
CA ASP A 99 31.09 -37.16 -7.00
C ASP A 99 30.07 -36.66 -8.03
N PRO A 100 29.45 -35.49 -7.80
CA PRO A 100 28.35 -34.98 -8.62
C PRO A 100 28.84 -34.38 -9.95
N VAL A 101 28.11 -34.72 -11.01
CA VAL A 101 28.21 -34.12 -12.33
C VAL A 101 27.84 -32.64 -12.24
N PHE A 102 28.81 -31.80 -12.51
CA PHE A 102 28.67 -30.37 -12.79
C PHE A 102 27.83 -30.22 -14.06
N VAL A 103 26.61 -29.69 -13.94
CA VAL A 103 25.79 -29.31 -15.11
C VAL A 103 25.86 -27.81 -15.26
N SER A 104 26.46 -27.43 -16.38
CA SER A 104 26.72 -26.10 -16.89
C SER A 104 25.44 -25.28 -17.06
N GLU A 105 25.61 -23.97 -16.90
CA GLU A 105 24.68 -22.90 -17.21
C GLU A 105 23.99 -23.10 -18.57
N THR A 106 22.68 -22.91 -18.61
CA THR A 106 21.92 -22.71 -19.86
C THR A 106 21.35 -21.29 -19.90
N PRO A 107 21.37 -20.66 -21.09
CA PRO A 107 21.29 -19.21 -21.23
C PRO A 107 19.86 -18.68 -21.13
N ASP A 108 19.75 -17.44 -20.61
CA ASP A 108 18.52 -16.65 -20.52
C ASP A 108 17.75 -16.62 -21.86
N GLN A 109 16.57 -17.25 -21.87
CA GLN A 109 15.60 -17.03 -22.92
C GLN A 109 14.81 -15.76 -22.63
N VAL A 110 15.24 -14.72 -23.33
CA VAL A 110 14.61 -13.41 -23.50
C VAL A 110 13.16 -13.57 -23.95
N LEU A 111 12.22 -13.08 -23.15
CA LEU A 111 10.82 -12.88 -23.58
C LEU A 111 10.71 -11.69 -24.57
N PRO A 112 9.78 -11.74 -25.52
CA PRO A 112 9.71 -10.79 -26.63
C PRO A 112 9.29 -9.39 -26.16
N VAL A 113 10.15 -8.43 -26.49
CA VAL A 113 9.88 -6.99 -26.43
C VAL A 113 8.74 -6.68 -27.39
N ARG A 114 7.66 -6.10 -26.85
CA ARG A 114 6.55 -5.56 -27.62
C ARG A 114 7.06 -4.35 -28.43
N GLU A 115 7.26 -4.53 -29.74
CA GLU A 115 7.65 -3.47 -30.66
C GLU A 115 6.55 -2.40 -30.75
N SER A 116 6.81 -1.24 -30.15
CA SER A 116 6.05 -0.03 -30.43
C SER A 116 6.67 0.65 -31.65
N ARG A 117 5.94 0.66 -32.77
CA ARG A 117 6.32 1.32 -34.03
C ARG A 117 6.77 2.76 -33.76
N ARG A 118 8.03 3.07 -34.11
CA ARG A 118 8.47 4.44 -34.39
C ARG A 118 8.53 4.67 -35.90
N PRO A 119 8.11 5.84 -36.40
CA PRO A 119 8.28 6.21 -37.79
C PRO A 119 9.76 6.48 -38.09
N THR A 120 10.22 6.00 -39.23
CA THR A 120 11.53 6.25 -39.83
C THR A 120 11.71 7.73 -40.15
N ALA A 121 12.78 8.34 -39.63
CA ALA A 121 13.30 9.62 -40.09
C ALA A 121 14.69 9.41 -40.71
N GLU A 122 14.85 9.92 -41.92
CA GLU A 122 16.03 9.81 -42.77
C GLU A 122 17.26 10.52 -42.18
N LYS A 123 18.45 10.02 -42.53
CA LYS A 123 19.77 10.53 -42.14
C LYS A 123 20.10 11.85 -42.85
N ARG A 124 20.70 12.81 -42.11
CA ARG A 124 21.97 13.56 -42.37
C ARG A 124 22.04 14.85 -41.50
N PRO A 125 23.20 15.53 -41.38
CA PRO A 125 24.33 15.18 -40.53
C PRO A 125 24.53 16.16 -39.35
N GLN A 126 25.38 15.71 -38.44
CA GLN A 126 25.87 16.28 -37.19
C GLN A 126 26.36 17.75 -37.25
N GLU A 127 25.80 18.59 -36.38
CA GLU A 127 26.42 19.83 -35.91
C GLU A 127 26.27 19.94 -34.38
N ASP A 128 27.25 20.61 -33.79
CA ASP A 128 27.69 20.57 -32.40
C ASP A 128 26.82 21.41 -31.44
N ARG A 129 26.82 21.04 -30.16
CA ARG A 129 26.26 21.76 -28.99
C ARG A 129 24.78 22.19 -29.02
N ASP A 130 23.97 21.45 -28.28
CA ASP A 130 23.63 21.89 -26.91
C ASP A 130 22.99 20.73 -26.15
N VAL A 131 23.56 20.36 -25.01
CA VAL A 131 22.94 19.39 -24.11
C VAL A 131 21.69 20.07 -23.57
N SER A 132 20.55 19.80 -24.21
CA SER A 132 19.24 20.26 -23.77
C SER A 132 19.07 19.86 -22.31
N ALA A 133 19.25 20.83 -21.41
CA ALA A 133 19.13 20.62 -19.98
C ALA A 133 17.74 20.04 -19.73
N VAL A 134 17.67 18.79 -19.27
CA VAL A 134 16.42 18.12 -18.93
C VAL A 134 15.71 19.01 -17.91
N LYS A 135 14.70 19.74 -18.39
CA LYS A 135 13.90 20.66 -17.57
C LYS A 135 13.09 19.81 -16.61
N ARG A 136 13.65 19.59 -15.41
CA ARG A 136 12.96 18.91 -14.31
C ARG A 136 11.92 19.85 -13.75
N SER A 137 10.68 19.68 -14.19
CA SER A 137 9.53 20.32 -13.56
C SER A 137 9.06 19.49 -12.38
N TRP A 138 8.90 20.13 -11.22
CA TRP A 138 8.16 19.57 -10.09
C TRP A 138 6.84 20.34 -9.96
N SER A 139 5.74 19.60 -9.90
CA SER A 139 4.43 20.16 -9.54
C SER A 139 4.06 19.69 -8.15
N VAL A 140 3.82 20.62 -7.23
CA VAL A 140 3.23 20.31 -5.93
C VAL A 140 1.72 20.42 -6.07
N PHE A 141 1.05 19.29 -6.27
CA PHE A 141 -0.40 19.26 -6.21
C PHE A 141 -0.83 19.23 -4.73
N THR A 142 -1.40 20.33 -4.24
CA THR A 142 -2.11 20.26 -2.96
C THR A 142 -3.46 19.61 -3.22
N GLN A 143 -3.70 18.45 -2.63
CA GLN A 143 -4.98 17.73 -2.71
C GLN A 143 -6.15 18.47 -2.00
N ARG A 144 -6.01 19.78 -1.74
CA ARG A 144 -7.03 20.65 -1.13
C ARG A 144 -8.25 20.84 -2.02
N GLY A 145 -8.17 20.59 -3.33
CA GLY A 145 -9.29 20.86 -4.25
C GLY A 145 -10.26 19.70 -4.44
N VAL A 146 -9.76 18.47 -4.56
CA VAL A 146 -10.57 17.32 -5.02
C VAL A 146 -11.24 16.57 -3.86
N LEU A 147 -10.67 16.62 -2.65
CA LEU A 147 -11.23 15.93 -1.47
C LEU A 147 -12.11 16.83 -0.59
N LEU A 148 -12.04 18.15 -0.75
CA LEU A 148 -12.83 19.11 0.04
C LEU A 148 -14.23 19.37 -0.51
N GLN A 149 -14.52 18.93 -1.73
CA GLN A 149 -15.81 19.24 -2.39
C GLN A 149 -16.98 18.40 -1.88
N SER A 150 -16.73 17.31 -1.14
CA SER A 150 -17.80 16.45 -0.57
C SER A 150 -17.71 16.23 0.94
N SER A 151 -16.70 16.77 1.62
CA SER A 151 -16.63 16.72 3.07
C SER A 151 -17.61 17.76 3.63
N GLN A 152 -18.77 17.27 4.08
CA GLN A 152 -19.64 18.06 4.95
C GLN A 152 -18.79 18.57 6.13
N SER A 153 -18.96 19.84 6.46
CA SER A 153 -18.30 20.41 7.63
C SER A 153 -18.64 19.55 8.86
N PRO A 154 -17.67 19.28 9.74
CA PRO A 154 -17.94 18.56 10.98
C PRO A 154 -19.04 19.26 11.79
N SER A 155 -19.77 18.49 12.59
CA SER A 155 -20.74 19.04 13.52
C SER A 155 -20.04 19.89 14.57
N THR A 156 -20.75 20.89 15.09
CA THR A 156 -20.27 21.74 16.19
C THR A 156 -19.82 20.89 17.38
N GLN A 157 -20.54 19.80 17.67
CA GLN A 157 -20.18 18.87 18.75
C GLN A 157 -18.84 18.18 18.49
N PHE A 158 -18.57 17.75 17.25
CA PHE A 158 -17.30 17.12 16.92
C PHE A 158 -16.14 18.13 16.94
N ASP A 159 -16.37 19.34 16.43
CA ASP A 159 -15.39 20.43 16.49
C ASP A 159 -15.04 20.83 17.92
N ASP A 160 -16.02 20.85 18.83
CA ASP A 160 -15.79 21.09 20.26
C ASP A 160 -14.89 20.00 20.85
N VAL A 161 -15.15 18.73 20.55
CA VAL A 161 -14.31 17.61 21.02
C VAL A 161 -12.89 17.70 20.48
N VAL A 162 -12.73 17.98 19.19
CA VAL A 162 -11.42 18.16 18.54
C VAL A 162 -10.66 19.31 19.19
N SER A 163 -11.34 20.41 19.50
CA SER A 163 -10.79 21.59 20.16
C SER A 163 -10.38 21.33 21.61
N ILE A 164 -11.26 20.71 22.40
CA ILE A 164 -11.00 20.34 23.81
C ILE A 164 -9.76 19.45 23.91
N HIS A 165 -9.64 18.47 23.03
CA HIS A 165 -8.53 17.53 23.03
C HIS A 165 -7.31 18.00 22.22
N ARG A 166 -7.36 19.21 21.65
CA ARG A 166 -6.32 19.82 20.81
C ARG A 166 -5.79 18.87 19.72
N LEU A 167 -6.71 18.17 19.06
CA LEU A 167 -6.37 17.16 18.08
C LEU A 167 -5.94 17.80 16.76
N HIS A 168 -4.90 17.26 16.16
CA HIS A 168 -4.52 17.67 14.82
C HIS A 168 -5.41 16.96 13.78
N LEU A 169 -5.90 17.67 12.77
CA LEU A 169 -6.83 17.12 11.77
C LEU A 169 -6.27 15.90 11.00
N ARG A 170 -4.95 15.79 10.86
CA ARG A 170 -4.28 14.62 10.23
C ARG A 170 -3.85 13.54 11.22
N GLN A 171 -4.16 13.69 12.50
CA GLN A 171 -3.89 12.66 13.49
C GLN A 171 -4.78 11.44 13.21
N ARG A 172 -4.25 10.24 13.44
CA ARG A 172 -5.02 9.00 13.27
C ARG A 172 -5.89 8.75 14.51
N ALA A 173 -7.16 8.49 14.27
CA ALA A 173 -8.13 8.00 15.23
C ALA A 173 -8.70 6.65 14.74
N LYS A 174 -9.35 5.91 15.64
CA LYS A 174 -10.02 4.64 15.32
C LYS A 174 -11.46 4.64 15.77
N TRP A 175 -12.37 4.26 14.90
CA TRP A 175 -13.71 3.82 15.28
C TRP A 175 -13.66 2.39 15.80
N VAL A 176 -14.33 2.14 16.91
CA VAL A 176 -14.48 0.83 17.52
C VAL A 176 -15.93 0.40 17.35
N ILE A 177 -16.11 -0.71 16.64
CA ILE A 177 -17.39 -1.39 16.44
C ILE A 177 -17.32 -2.70 17.22
N SER A 178 -18.14 -2.83 18.26
CA SER A 178 -18.21 -4.05 19.07
C SER A 178 -19.29 -4.99 18.54
N GLU A 179 -19.27 -6.25 18.97
CA GLU A 179 -20.28 -7.26 18.59
C GLU A 179 -21.72 -6.78 18.81
N GLN A 180 -21.98 -6.11 19.94
CA GLN A 180 -23.28 -5.51 20.27
C GLN A 180 -23.79 -4.50 19.24
N ASN A 181 -22.91 -3.93 18.41
CA ASN A 181 -23.29 -3.02 17.35
C ASN A 181 -23.72 -3.73 16.07
N CYS A 182 -23.43 -5.03 15.92
CA CYS A 182 -23.71 -5.79 14.70
C CYS A 182 -25.20 -6.23 14.60
N GLY A 183 -25.96 -6.06 15.69
CA GLY A 183 -27.37 -6.44 15.77
C GLY A 183 -27.57 -7.96 15.96
N VAL A 184 -28.77 -8.36 16.37
CA VAL A 184 -29.08 -9.77 16.74
C VAL A 184 -29.02 -10.73 15.55
N ALA A 185 -29.17 -10.22 14.33
CA ALA A 185 -29.29 -11.03 13.12
C ALA A 185 -27.99 -11.15 12.30
N ARG A 186 -26.92 -10.42 12.64
CA ARG A 186 -25.65 -10.48 11.90
C ARG A 186 -24.49 -10.83 12.80
N ASP A 187 -23.70 -11.77 12.31
CA ASP A 187 -22.39 -12.08 12.86
C ASP A 187 -21.38 -10.99 12.48
N MET A 188 -20.43 -10.74 13.37
CA MET A 188 -19.32 -9.80 13.21
C MET A 188 -18.51 -10.06 11.95
N GLU A 189 -18.33 -11.32 11.56
CA GLU A 189 -17.61 -11.66 10.34
C GLU A 189 -18.35 -11.21 9.07
N GLN A 190 -19.68 -11.13 9.12
CA GLN A 190 -20.47 -10.61 8.01
C GLN A 190 -20.33 -9.09 7.91
N VAL A 191 -20.28 -8.40 9.05
CA VAL A 191 -19.98 -6.97 9.12
C VAL A 191 -18.56 -6.70 8.60
N TRP A 192 -17.57 -7.48 9.03
CA TRP A 192 -16.19 -7.40 8.56
C TRP A 192 -16.04 -7.63 7.05
N ARG A 193 -16.71 -8.65 6.49
CA ARG A 193 -16.73 -8.89 5.04
C ARG A 193 -17.33 -7.73 4.26
N THR A 194 -18.38 -7.11 4.79
CA THR A 194 -19.03 -5.96 4.14
C THR A 194 -18.11 -4.74 4.19
N LEU A 195 -17.55 -4.43 5.36
CA LEU A 195 -16.59 -3.34 5.53
C LEU A 195 -15.35 -3.50 4.64
N SER A 196 -14.78 -4.71 4.59
CA SER A 196 -13.59 -5.00 3.78
C SER A 196 -13.84 -4.69 2.30
N ARG A 197 -15.03 -5.03 1.79
CA ARG A 197 -15.45 -4.68 0.41
C ARG A 197 -15.63 -3.18 0.24
N SER A 198 -16.20 -2.46 1.22
CA SER A 198 -16.33 -0.99 1.16
C SER A 198 -14.99 -0.27 1.14
N VAL A 199 -14.02 -0.73 1.93
CA VAL A 199 -12.65 -0.18 1.94
C VAL A 199 -11.95 -0.44 0.60
N GLN A 200 -12.07 -1.66 0.05
CA GLN A 200 -11.47 -2.02 -1.24
C GLN A 200 -12.11 -1.30 -2.44
N SER A 201 -13.41 -1.01 -2.37
CA SER A 201 -14.15 -0.30 -3.43
C SER A 201 -14.01 1.23 -3.38
N SER A 202 -13.03 1.75 -2.62
CA SER A 202 -12.73 3.19 -2.48
C SER A 202 -13.85 4.07 -1.90
N ARG A 203 -14.88 3.48 -1.29
CA ARG A 203 -15.98 4.21 -0.62
C ARG A 203 -15.54 4.89 0.66
N LEU A 204 -14.44 4.42 1.25
CA LEU A 204 -13.81 4.98 2.45
C LEU A 204 -12.35 5.36 2.12
N PRO A 205 -12.10 6.51 1.49
CA PRO A 205 -10.74 6.92 1.16
C PRO A 205 -9.92 7.07 2.45
N THR A 206 -8.66 6.62 2.43
CA THR A 206 -7.68 6.72 3.55
C THR A 206 -7.99 5.91 4.83
N CYS A 207 -9.05 5.09 4.80
CA CYS A 207 -9.40 4.25 5.93
C CYS A 207 -8.64 2.91 5.89
N ASN A 208 -8.22 2.44 7.06
CA ASN A 208 -7.68 1.09 7.24
C ASN A 208 -8.52 0.40 8.32
N ALA A 209 -8.86 -0.87 8.14
CA ALA A 209 -9.67 -1.60 9.10
C ALA A 209 -8.97 -2.89 9.56
N ASN A 210 -9.23 -3.30 10.79
CA ASN A 210 -8.75 -4.55 11.36
C ASN A 210 -9.82 -5.18 12.24
N ILE A 211 -9.97 -6.50 12.18
CA ILE A 211 -10.85 -7.28 13.04
C ILE A 211 -10.06 -7.91 14.19
N GLN A 212 -10.47 -7.62 15.41
CA GLN A 212 -9.93 -8.15 16.66
C GLN A 212 -10.88 -9.22 17.19
N ARG A 213 -10.71 -10.45 16.72
CA ARG A 213 -11.60 -11.58 17.07
C ARG A 213 -11.62 -11.86 18.57
N GLU A 214 -10.46 -11.82 19.21
CA GLU A 214 -10.32 -12.06 20.65
C GLU A 214 -11.08 -11.05 21.50
N ARG A 215 -11.32 -9.85 20.97
CA ARG A 215 -12.02 -8.76 21.67
C ARG A 215 -13.43 -8.54 21.17
N ALA A 216 -13.86 -9.32 20.17
CA ALA A 216 -15.13 -9.12 19.52
C ALA A 216 -15.31 -7.65 19.05
N GLU A 217 -14.27 -7.10 18.40
CA GLU A 217 -14.23 -5.72 17.95
C GLU A 217 -13.70 -5.59 16.50
N ILE A 218 -14.22 -4.63 15.75
CA ILE A 218 -13.67 -4.18 14.48
C ILE A 218 -13.17 -2.74 14.67
N TRP A 219 -11.92 -2.48 14.28
CA TRP A 219 -11.29 -1.17 14.38
C TRP A 219 -11.16 -0.56 13.00
N VAL A 220 -11.66 0.66 12.82
CA VAL A 220 -11.55 1.42 11.56
C VAL A 220 -10.78 2.69 11.80
N PHE A 221 -9.55 2.75 11.28
CA PHE A 221 -8.65 3.87 11.40
C PHE A 221 -8.89 4.89 10.30
N CYS A 222 -9.00 6.17 10.67
CA CYS A 222 -9.14 7.31 9.76
C CYS A 222 -8.45 8.55 10.36
N ASP A 223 -8.27 9.59 9.54
CA ASP A 223 -7.74 10.87 10.01
C ASP A 223 -8.86 11.65 10.72
N VAL A 224 -8.53 12.44 11.77
CA VAL A 224 -9.49 13.26 12.54
C VAL A 224 -10.39 14.10 11.62
N LEU A 225 -9.83 14.65 10.55
CA LEU A 225 -10.52 15.42 9.52
C LEU A 225 -11.77 14.71 8.95
N TYR A 226 -11.73 13.39 8.83
CA TYR A 226 -12.79 12.60 8.20
C TYR A 226 -13.56 11.72 9.18
N CYS A 227 -13.22 11.75 10.48
CA CYS A 227 -13.73 10.79 11.45
C CYS A 227 -15.26 10.79 11.53
N GLU A 228 -15.89 11.95 11.61
CA GLU A 228 -17.35 12.03 11.72
C GLU A 228 -18.06 11.54 10.45
N GLN A 229 -17.56 11.91 9.28
CA GLN A 229 -18.10 11.42 8.00
C GLN A 229 -17.94 9.89 7.88
N VAL A 230 -16.76 9.37 8.22
CA VAL A 230 -16.48 7.93 8.23
C VAL A 230 -17.42 7.22 9.20
N GLY A 231 -17.63 7.76 10.40
CA GLY A 231 -18.55 7.18 11.38
C GLY A 231 -19.99 7.07 10.86
N ARG A 232 -20.49 8.11 10.18
CA ARG A 232 -21.82 8.09 9.53
C ARG A 232 -21.91 7.01 8.46
N VAL A 233 -20.93 6.97 7.56
CA VAL A 233 -20.88 5.94 6.49
C VAL A 233 -20.82 4.54 7.10
N LEU A 234 -20.04 4.33 8.17
CA LEU A 234 -19.97 3.04 8.85
C LEU A 234 -21.33 2.63 9.42
N LYS A 235 -22.05 3.55 10.09
CA LYS A 235 -23.39 3.26 10.61
C LYS A 235 -24.38 2.93 9.52
N GLU A 236 -24.39 3.70 8.44
CA GLU A 236 -25.34 3.55 7.33
C GLU A 236 -25.06 2.28 6.50
N GLU A 237 -23.82 2.07 6.04
CA GLU A 237 -23.48 0.93 5.18
C GLU A 237 -23.53 -0.40 5.92
N LEU A 238 -23.07 -0.43 7.18
CA LEU A 238 -23.05 -1.66 7.97
C LEU A 238 -24.34 -1.88 8.77
N GLN A 239 -25.24 -0.91 8.78
CA GLN A 239 -26.51 -0.91 9.53
C GLN A 239 -26.28 -1.20 11.02
N LEU A 240 -25.31 -0.51 11.62
CA LEU A 240 -24.90 -0.74 13.00
C LEU A 240 -25.96 -0.24 13.98
N SER A 241 -26.22 -1.02 15.02
CA SER A 241 -27.08 -0.65 16.14
C SER A 241 -26.32 0.02 17.28
N GLY A 242 -27.01 0.84 18.06
CA GLY A 242 -26.43 1.48 19.25
C GLY A 242 -25.38 2.54 18.92
N ARG A 243 -24.41 2.72 19.83
CA ARG A 243 -23.33 3.71 19.69
C ARG A 243 -22.01 3.03 19.32
N ILE A 244 -21.29 3.62 18.37
CA ILE A 244 -19.87 3.30 18.10
C ILE A 244 -18.99 4.38 18.72
N SER A 245 -17.78 4.02 19.12
CA SER A 245 -16.87 4.94 19.83
C SER A 245 -15.67 5.31 18.97
N LEU A 246 -15.32 6.58 18.92
CA LEU A 246 -14.09 7.09 18.32
C LEU A 246 -13.03 7.20 19.41
N SER A 247 -11.90 6.55 19.18
CA SER A 247 -10.76 6.55 20.08
C SER A 247 -9.51 7.13 19.43
N VAL A 248 -8.76 7.91 20.21
CA VAL A 248 -7.44 8.42 19.82
C VAL A 248 -6.39 7.81 20.74
N HIS A 249 -5.25 7.45 20.16
CA HIS A 249 -4.12 6.89 20.91
C HIS A 249 -3.72 7.83 22.07
N ARG A 250 -3.55 7.26 23.27
CA ARG A 250 -3.31 7.95 24.56
C ARG A 250 -4.47 8.74 25.16
N LEU A 251 -5.51 9.06 24.40
CA LEU A 251 -6.69 9.79 24.91
C LEU A 251 -7.88 8.88 25.19
N GLY A 252 -7.89 7.66 24.66
CA GLY A 252 -9.01 6.74 24.85
C GLY A 252 -10.21 7.17 23.99
N ASN A 253 -11.43 6.94 24.47
CA ASN A 253 -12.66 7.28 23.75
C ASN A 253 -12.98 8.77 23.92
N ILE A 254 -13.04 9.50 22.81
CA ILE A 254 -13.23 10.96 22.81
C ILE A 254 -14.60 11.38 22.28
N PHE A 255 -15.24 10.52 21.47
CA PHE A 255 -16.51 10.81 20.82
C PHE A 255 -17.27 9.50 20.59
N SER A 256 -18.60 9.58 20.48
CA SER A 256 -19.43 8.42 20.18
C SER A 256 -20.64 8.85 19.37
N MET A 257 -21.10 7.99 18.46
CA MET A 257 -22.29 8.25 17.66
C MET A 257 -23.20 7.05 17.57
#